data_AF-A0A7J2JGX9-F1
#
_entry.id   AF-A0A7J2JGX9-F1
#
_cell.length_a   1.000
_cell.length_b   1.000
_cell.length_c   1.000
_cell.angle_alpha   90.00
_cell.angle_beta   90.00
_cell.angle_gamma   90.00
#
_symmetry.space_group_name_H-M   'P 1'
#
loop_
_entity.id
_entity.type
_entity.pdbx_description
1 polymer ?
#
loop_
_entity_poly.entity_id
_entity_poly.type
_entity_poly.pdbx_seq_one_letter_code
_entity_poly.pdbx_strand_id
1 'polypeptide(L)'
;LLMSVLRLRWKTAVVIAAIIAFFVAPWWAVEKSPQYVSYVNAWASNYGILLGPIAGPMIGNFWIVRKRRYDLQKLYTYGPEGCWYRGGFSVAGYLALFLTIALAYVVAYFAGMLSYVGPVPFPGNVIWYFCVVCSLILYLIFAKVFKEW
;
A
#
# COMPACT_ATOMS: atom_id res chain seq x y z
N LEU A 1 -8.32 12.71 2.25
CA LEU A 1 -9.16 12.63 1.03
C LEU A 1 -10.40 13.51 1.16
N LEU A 2 -11.36 13.19 2.05
CA LEU A 2 -12.59 13.99 2.19
C LEU A 2 -12.34 15.48 2.49
N MET A 3 -11.40 15.79 3.39
CA MET A 3 -11.05 17.17 3.70
C MET A 3 -10.28 17.88 2.58
N SER A 4 -9.46 17.18 1.81
CA SER A 4 -8.58 17.79 0.79
C SER A 4 -9.28 17.93 -0.57
N VAL A 5 -10.00 16.90 -1.00
CA VAL A 5 -10.66 16.84 -2.31
C VAL A 5 -12.03 17.52 -2.26
N LEU A 6 -12.84 17.20 -1.25
CA LEU A 6 -14.20 17.74 -1.09
C LEU A 6 -14.25 18.99 -0.21
N ARG A 7 -13.10 19.45 0.31
CA ARG A 7 -12.98 20.65 1.16
C ARG A 7 -13.92 20.64 2.38
N LEU A 8 -14.21 19.45 2.92
CA LEU A 8 -15.07 19.29 4.09
C LEU A 8 -14.36 19.66 5.39
N ARG A 9 -15.13 20.18 6.36
CA ARG A 9 -14.63 20.42 7.74
C ARG A 9 -14.31 19.10 8.43
N TRP A 10 -13.32 19.11 9.32
CA TRP A 10 -12.84 17.91 10.04
C TRP A 10 -13.97 17.11 10.70
N LYS A 11 -14.83 17.77 11.49
CA LYS A 11 -15.95 17.12 12.18
C LYS A 11 -16.89 16.38 11.21
N THR A 12 -17.26 17.03 10.11
CA THR A 12 -18.13 16.45 9.08
C THR A 12 -17.46 15.30 8.36
N ALA A 13 -16.18 15.44 8.00
CA ALA A 13 -15.41 14.39 7.34
C ALA A 13 -15.28 13.13 8.22
N VAL A 14 -15.06 13.29 9.53
CA VAL A 14 -14.99 12.17 10.48
C VAL A 14 -16.34 11.44 10.58
N VAL A 15 -17.45 12.17 10.70
CA VAL A 15 -18.79 11.57 10.78
C VAL A 15 -19.11 10.80 9.49
N ILE A 16 -18.84 11.38 8.32
CA ILE A 16 -19.06 10.71 7.03
C ILE A 16 -18.19 9.44 6.92
N ALA A 17 -16.91 9.53 7.29
CA ALA A 17 -16.02 8.37 7.28
C ALA A 17 -16.50 7.25 8.20
N ALA A 18 -17.00 7.59 9.40
CA ALA A 18 -17.56 6.61 10.34
C ALA A 18 -18.81 5.93 9.79
N ILE A 19 -19.72 6.69 9.16
CA ILE A 19 -20.92 6.14 8.51
C ILE A 19 -20.52 5.17 7.38
N ILE A 20 -19.59 5.57 6.51
CA ILE A 20 -19.10 4.71 5.42
C ILE A 20 -18.46 3.45 5.99
N ALA A 21 -17.59 3.57 7.00
CA ALA A 21 -16.93 2.43 7.62
C ALA A 21 -17.94 1.46 8.25
N PHE A 22 -18.99 1.99 8.90
CA PHE A 22 -20.08 1.18 9.44
C PHE A 22 -20.78 0.39 8.33
N PHE A 23 -21.19 1.01 7.23
CA PHE A 23 -21.89 0.28 6.16
C PHE A 23 -21.01 -0.67 5.35
N VAL A 24 -19.70 -0.41 5.25
CA VAL A 24 -18.74 -1.28 4.54
C VAL A 24 -18.31 -2.47 5.40
N ALA A 25 -18.44 -2.38 6.73
CA ALA A 25 -18.07 -3.47 7.63
C ALA A 25 -18.86 -4.75 7.26
N PRO A 26 -18.19 -5.92 7.22
CA PRO A 26 -18.84 -7.18 6.85
C PRO A 26 -19.63 -7.74 8.04
N TRP A 27 -20.76 -7.12 8.40
CA TRP A 27 -21.60 -7.52 9.54
C TRP A 27 -21.99 -9.00 9.53
N TRP A 28 -22.22 -9.54 8.33
CA TRP A 28 -22.52 -10.95 8.08
C TRP A 28 -21.40 -11.92 8.51
N ALA A 29 -20.15 -11.47 8.59
CA ALA A 29 -19.02 -12.30 9.00
C ALA A 29 -19.01 -12.58 10.51
N VAL A 30 -19.72 -11.77 11.32
CA VAL A 30 -19.77 -11.88 12.78
C VAL A 30 -20.76 -12.96 13.24
N GLU A 31 -21.78 -13.29 12.44
CA GLU A 31 -22.84 -14.24 12.81
C GLU A 31 -22.37 -15.71 12.95
N LYS A 32 -21.20 -16.04 12.41
CA LYS A 32 -20.65 -17.40 12.39
C LYS A 32 -19.36 -17.49 13.21
N SER A 33 -19.47 -17.65 14.54
CA SER A 33 -18.36 -17.55 15.51
C SER A 33 -17.07 -18.31 15.16
N PRO A 34 -17.07 -19.59 14.75
CA PRO A 34 -15.84 -20.29 14.36
C PRO A 34 -15.24 -19.79 13.03
N GLN A 35 -16.08 -19.27 12.12
CA GLN A 35 -15.67 -18.79 10.80
C GLN A 35 -15.17 -17.34 10.82
N TYR A 36 -15.42 -16.58 11.89
CA TYR A 36 -14.95 -15.19 11.98
C TYR A 36 -13.42 -15.11 11.99
N VAL A 37 -12.75 -15.95 12.79
CA VAL A 37 -11.27 -15.95 12.89
C VAL A 37 -10.63 -16.34 11.56
N SER A 38 -11.17 -17.35 10.87
CA SER A 38 -10.67 -17.77 9.56
C SER A 38 -10.91 -16.70 8.48
N TYR A 39 -12.06 -16.02 8.51
CA TYR A 39 -12.36 -14.89 7.62
C TYR A 39 -11.39 -13.72 7.84
N VAL A 40 -11.18 -13.30 9.08
CA VAL A 40 -10.24 -12.21 9.41
C VAL A 40 -8.82 -12.57 8.99
N ASN A 41 -8.38 -13.80 9.24
CA ASN A 41 -7.05 -14.26 8.82
C ASN A 41 -6.89 -14.33 7.29
N ALA A 42 -7.89 -14.81 6.56
CA ALA A 42 -7.88 -14.79 5.10
C ALA A 42 -7.82 -13.35 4.57
N TRP A 43 -8.63 -12.46 5.13
CA TRP A 43 -8.63 -11.03 4.76
C TRP A 43 -7.28 -10.37 5.04
N ALA A 44 -6.75 -10.52 6.25
CA ALA A 44 -5.45 -9.95 6.64
C ALA A 44 -4.31 -10.49 5.77
N SER A 45 -4.36 -11.78 5.40
CA SER A 45 -3.38 -12.40 4.50
C SER A 45 -3.40 -11.76 3.11
N ASN A 46 -4.57 -11.37 2.61
CA ASN A 46 -4.69 -10.69 1.31
C ASN A 46 -4.22 -9.23 1.37
N TYR A 47 -4.39 -8.52 2.50
CA TYR A 47 -3.92 -7.14 2.62
C TYR A 47 -2.39 -6.99 2.52
N GLY A 48 -1.66 -8.07 2.83
CA GLY A 48 -0.22 -8.13 2.70
C GLY A 48 0.29 -7.81 1.29
N ILE A 49 -0.46 -8.14 0.23
CA ILE A 49 -0.06 -7.83 -1.16
C ILE A 49 -0.11 -6.34 -1.49
N LEU A 50 -0.97 -5.58 -0.83
CA LEU A 50 -1.09 -4.14 -1.07
C LEU A 50 -0.12 -3.37 -0.19
N LEU A 51 -0.03 -3.74 1.08
CA LEU A 51 0.78 -3.03 2.06
C LEU A 51 2.28 -3.35 1.90
N GLY A 52 2.64 -4.58 1.55
CA GLY A 52 4.04 -4.98 1.37
C GLY A 52 4.78 -4.13 0.33
N PRO A 53 4.27 -4.00 -0.90
CA PRO A 53 4.86 -3.18 -1.96
C PRO A 53 4.86 -1.67 -1.69
N ILE A 54 4.07 -1.18 -0.73
CA ILE A 54 4.09 0.22 -0.29
C ILE A 54 5.18 0.40 0.77
N ALA A 55 5.28 -0.54 1.72
CA ALA A 55 6.23 -0.45 2.82
C ALA A 55 7.70 -0.44 2.34
N GLY A 56 8.05 -1.24 1.33
CA GLY A 56 9.41 -1.28 0.79
C GLY A 56 9.91 0.09 0.28
N PRO A 57 9.23 0.76 -0.67
CA PRO A 57 9.57 2.10 -1.13
C PRO A 57 9.61 3.14 -0.01
N MET A 58 8.70 3.08 0.97
CA MET A 58 8.74 3.98 2.13
C MET A 58 10.02 3.79 2.94
N ILE A 59 10.40 2.54 3.21
CA ILE A 59 11.63 2.20 3.93
C ILE A 59 12.87 2.64 3.12
N GLY A 60 12.90 2.31 1.84
CA GLY A 60 14.01 2.66 0.95
C GLY A 60 14.19 4.17 0.82
N ASN A 61 13.10 4.91 0.62
CA ASN A 61 13.15 6.36 0.47
C ASN A 61 13.65 7.02 1.77
N PHE A 62 13.09 6.65 2.93
CA PHE A 62 13.42 7.32 4.18
C PHE A 62 14.82 6.98 4.69
N TRP A 63 15.17 5.71 4.84
CA TRP A 63 16.42 5.31 5.51
C TRP A 63 17.62 5.27 4.58
N ILE A 64 17.45 4.89 3.30
CA ILE A 64 18.57 4.64 2.38
C ILE A 64 18.82 5.85 1.49
N VAL A 65 17.79 6.28 0.77
CA VAL A 65 17.87 7.37 -0.22
C VAL A 65 18.07 8.71 0.48
N ARG A 66 17.12 9.10 1.34
CA ARG A 66 17.12 10.37 2.06
C ARG A 66 17.94 10.36 3.34
N LYS A 67 18.41 9.20 3.80
CA LYS A 67 19.22 9.04 5.03
C LYS A 67 18.60 9.75 6.24
N ARG A 68 17.28 9.66 6.40
CA ARG A 68 16.48 10.29 7.46
C ARG A 68 16.49 11.82 7.46
N ARG A 69 16.85 12.45 6.33
CA ARG A 69 16.85 13.90 6.16
C ARG A 69 15.69 14.32 5.27
N TYR A 70 14.63 14.84 5.89
CA TYR A 70 13.51 15.47 5.19
C TYR A 70 13.44 16.95 5.53
N ASP A 71 13.16 17.74 4.50
CA ASP A 71 12.76 19.12 4.68
C ASP A 71 11.24 19.13 4.89
N LEU A 72 10.83 19.39 6.13
CA LEU A 72 9.43 19.38 6.52
C LEU A 72 8.65 20.46 5.76
N GLN A 73 9.24 21.62 5.53
CA GLN A 73 8.59 22.72 4.85
C GLN A 73 8.29 22.34 3.41
N LYS A 74 9.27 21.76 2.70
CA LYS A 74 9.10 21.26 1.32
C LYS A 74 8.06 20.15 1.19
N LEU A 75 7.81 19.38 2.24
CA LEU A 75 6.77 18.34 2.21
C LEU A 75 5.35 18.94 2.17
N TYR A 76 5.18 20.16 2.68
CA TYR A 76 3.91 20.90 2.66
C TYR A 76 3.87 22.00 1.58
N THR A 77 4.91 22.14 0.76
CA THR A 77 4.96 23.09 -0.37
C THR A 77 4.48 22.43 -1.65
N TYR A 78 3.52 23.06 -2.34
CA TYR A 78 3.04 22.62 -3.65
C TYR A 78 4.01 23.05 -4.77
N GLY A 79 4.25 22.18 -5.75
CA GLY A 79 5.04 22.49 -6.94
C GLY A 79 6.52 22.05 -6.87
N PRO A 80 7.32 22.33 -7.91
CA PRO A 80 8.67 21.79 -8.13
C PRO A 80 9.66 22.00 -6.98
N GLU A 81 9.40 23.01 -6.14
CA GLU A 81 10.23 23.37 -5.00
C GLU A 81 10.08 22.42 -3.80
N GLY A 82 8.98 21.66 -3.76
CA GLY A 82 8.68 20.65 -2.74
C GLY A 82 9.18 19.24 -3.10
N CYS A 83 8.65 18.21 -2.43
CA CYS A 83 8.85 16.80 -2.82
C CYS A 83 8.07 16.44 -4.10
N TRP A 84 8.24 17.23 -5.14
CA TRP A 84 7.54 17.15 -6.39
C TRP A 84 8.44 16.44 -7.38
N TYR A 85 8.23 15.13 -7.51
CA TYR A 85 8.85 14.30 -8.53
C TYR A 85 8.36 14.74 -9.93
N ARG A 86 8.07 13.80 -10.83
CA ARG A 86 7.53 14.14 -12.15
C ARG A 86 6.04 14.43 -12.04
N GLY A 87 5.68 15.72 -12.00
CA GLY A 87 4.28 16.14 -11.90
C GLY A 87 3.60 15.76 -10.59
N GLY A 88 4.38 15.62 -9.50
CA GLY A 88 3.87 15.21 -8.18
C GLY A 88 3.89 13.69 -7.93
N PHE A 89 4.34 12.88 -8.89
CA PHE A 89 4.35 11.42 -8.78
C PHE A 89 5.77 10.83 -8.91
N SER A 90 6.14 9.96 -7.97
CA SER A 90 7.39 9.17 -8.03
C SER A 90 7.21 8.01 -8.99
N VAL A 91 7.86 8.09 -10.16
CA VAL A 91 7.80 7.03 -11.17
C VAL A 91 8.47 5.77 -10.61
N ALA A 92 9.55 5.93 -9.85
CA ALA A 92 10.23 4.81 -9.20
C ALA A 92 9.32 4.09 -8.18
N GLY A 93 8.57 4.85 -7.38
CA GLY A 93 7.64 4.31 -6.39
C GLY A 93 6.50 3.52 -7.03
N TYR A 94 5.84 4.07 -8.05
CA TYR A 94 4.75 3.35 -8.74
C TYR A 94 5.24 2.12 -9.49
N LEU A 95 6.38 2.19 -10.18
CA LEU A 95 6.92 1.02 -10.88
C LEU A 95 7.33 -0.08 -9.90
N ALA A 96 7.96 0.28 -8.77
CA ALA A 96 8.26 -0.70 -7.73
C ALA A 96 6.97 -1.36 -7.20
N LEU A 97 5.93 -0.57 -6.93
CA LEU A 97 4.64 -1.08 -6.45
C LEU A 97 4.00 -2.06 -7.44
N PHE A 98 3.79 -1.65 -8.70
CA PHE A 98 3.08 -2.49 -9.68
C PHE A 98 3.88 -3.73 -10.08
N LEU A 99 5.20 -3.60 -10.26
CA LEU A 99 6.03 -4.75 -10.62
C LEU A 99 6.17 -5.75 -9.47
N THR A 100 6.23 -5.29 -8.22
CA THR A 100 6.21 -6.22 -7.08
C THR A 100 4.86 -6.93 -6.97
N ILE A 101 3.73 -6.25 -7.17
CA ILE A 101 2.42 -6.91 -7.16
C ILE A 101 2.36 -7.98 -8.26
N ALA A 102 2.78 -7.65 -9.49
CA ALA A 102 2.81 -8.63 -10.58
C ALA A 102 3.71 -9.84 -10.24
N LEU A 103 4.89 -9.60 -9.68
CA LEU A 103 5.80 -10.66 -9.27
C LEU A 103 5.23 -11.51 -8.13
N ALA A 104 4.50 -10.89 -7.19
CA ALA A 104 3.83 -11.59 -6.11
C ALA A 104 2.78 -12.58 -6.65
N TYR A 105 2.04 -12.21 -7.70
CA TYR A 105 1.10 -13.12 -8.37
C TYR A 105 1.80 -14.30 -9.02
N VAL A 106 2.91 -14.05 -9.74
CA VAL A 106 3.71 -15.11 -10.37
C VAL A 106 4.25 -16.08 -9.32
N VAL A 107 4.87 -15.55 -8.26
CA VAL A 107 5.44 -16.38 -7.19
C VAL A 107 4.34 -17.15 -6.46
N ALA A 108 3.21 -16.51 -6.13
CA ALA A 108 2.09 -17.19 -5.46
C ALA A 108 1.52 -18.34 -6.28
N TYR A 109 1.43 -18.17 -7.60
CA TYR A 109 0.93 -19.20 -8.51
C TYR A 109 1.83 -20.44 -8.49
N PHE A 110 3.14 -20.26 -8.69
CA PHE A 110 4.10 -21.38 -8.68
C PHE A 110 4.28 -22.01 -7.30
N ALA A 111 4.15 -21.23 -6.23
CA ALA A 111 4.28 -21.71 -4.86
C ALA A 111 2.99 -22.30 -4.27
N GLY A 112 1.87 -22.28 -5.01
CA GLY A 112 0.58 -22.75 -4.52
C GLY A 112 0.02 -21.92 -3.35
N MET A 113 0.40 -20.65 -3.24
CA MET A 113 0.06 -19.75 -2.12
C MET A 113 -1.14 -18.82 -2.43
N LEU A 114 -1.93 -19.14 -3.46
CA LEU A 114 -3.11 -18.37 -3.82
C LEU A 114 -4.27 -18.68 -2.87
N SER A 115 -4.80 -17.63 -2.25
CA SER A 115 -6.05 -17.63 -1.49
C SER A 115 -7.16 -17.05 -2.36
N TYR A 116 -8.38 -17.56 -2.24
CA TYR A 116 -9.51 -17.12 -3.06
C TYR A 116 -10.54 -16.40 -2.20
N VAL A 117 -10.93 -15.20 -2.63
CA VAL A 117 -12.07 -14.46 -2.07
C VAL A 117 -13.14 -14.43 -3.16
N GLY A 118 -14.07 -15.39 -3.09
CA GLY A 118 -14.97 -15.65 -4.22
C GLY A 118 -14.18 -16.10 -5.46
N PRO A 119 -14.47 -15.57 -6.66
CA PRO A 119 -13.77 -15.95 -7.90
C PRO A 119 -12.39 -15.29 -8.06
N VAL A 120 -11.98 -14.40 -7.15
CA VAL A 120 -10.76 -13.59 -7.32
C VAL A 120 -9.59 -14.21 -6.55
N PRO A 121 -8.48 -14.59 -7.22
CA PRO A 121 -7.28 -15.09 -6.58
C PRO A 121 -6.43 -13.94 -6.01
N PHE A 122 -5.90 -14.17 -4.81
CA PHE A 122 -4.99 -13.26 -4.11
C PHE A 122 -3.78 -14.02 -3.55
N PRO A 123 -2.56 -13.54 -3.80
CA PRO A 123 -1.36 -13.97 -3.07
C PRO A 123 -1.56 -13.85 -1.56
N GLY A 124 -1.54 -14.98 -0.86
CA GLY A 124 -1.73 -15.06 0.59
C GLY A 124 -0.48 -15.50 1.35
N ASN A 125 -0.69 -15.95 2.59
CA ASN A 125 0.35 -16.44 3.49
C ASN A 125 1.47 -15.41 3.75
N VAL A 126 2.73 -15.85 3.69
CA VAL A 126 3.94 -15.08 4.01
C VAL A 126 4.45 -14.25 2.82
N ILE A 127 3.70 -14.15 1.73
CA ILE A 127 4.14 -13.43 0.53
C ILE A 127 4.37 -11.94 0.76
N TRP A 128 3.78 -11.37 1.81
CA TRP A 128 3.96 -9.97 2.16
C TRP A 128 5.42 -9.65 2.49
N TYR A 129 6.16 -10.55 3.16
CA TYR A 129 7.60 -10.36 3.43
C TYR A 129 8.39 -10.26 2.12
N PHE A 130 8.10 -11.15 1.18
CA PHE A 130 8.68 -11.13 -0.15
C PHE A 130 8.36 -9.81 -0.88
N CYS A 131 7.12 -9.33 -0.77
CA CYS A 131 6.71 -8.07 -1.36
C CYS A 131 7.49 -6.87 -0.78
N VAL A 132 7.70 -6.81 0.53
CA VAL A 132 8.48 -5.73 1.17
C VAL A 132 9.92 -5.72 0.65
N VAL A 133 10.58 -6.87 0.64
CA VAL A 133 11.99 -6.97 0.21
C VAL A 133 12.13 -6.67 -1.28
N CYS A 134 11.27 -7.25 -2.11
CA CYS A 134 11.32 -7.05 -3.56
C CYS A 134 11.03 -5.59 -3.93
N SER A 135 9.99 -4.98 -3.36
CA SER A 135 9.65 -3.59 -3.64
C SER A 135 10.71 -2.61 -3.13
N LEU A 136 11.36 -2.89 -2.00
CA LEU A 136 12.53 -2.13 -1.55
C LEU A 136 13.64 -2.17 -2.60
N ILE A 137 14.03 -3.37 -3.05
CA ILE A 137 15.13 -3.53 -4.02
C ILE A 137 14.78 -2.84 -5.35
N LEU A 138 13.59 -3.09 -5.89
CA LEU A 138 13.12 -2.47 -7.12
C LEU A 138 13.06 -0.95 -6.99
N TYR A 139 12.57 -0.44 -5.87
CA TYR A 139 12.53 0.99 -5.61
C TYR A 139 13.93 1.61 -5.61
N LEU A 140 14.92 0.99 -4.96
CA LEU A 140 16.28 1.50 -4.97
C LEU A 140 16.87 1.51 -6.38
N ILE A 141 16.63 0.47 -7.18
CA ILE A 141 17.07 0.42 -8.58
C ILE A 141 16.42 1.56 -9.37
N PHE A 142 15.09 1.67 -9.32
CA PHE A 142 14.36 2.67 -10.07
C PHE A 142 14.65 4.10 -9.60
N ALA A 143 14.86 4.31 -8.30
CA ALA A 143 15.23 5.62 -7.78
C ALA A 143 16.55 6.12 -8.39
N LYS A 144 17.54 5.23 -8.61
CA LYS A 144 18.76 5.60 -9.35
C LYS A 144 18.47 5.88 -10.82
N VAL A 145 17.72 5.00 -11.48
CA VAL A 145 17.43 5.09 -12.94
C VAL A 145 16.65 6.36 -13.28
N PHE A 146 15.63 6.69 -12.51
CA PHE A 146 14.76 7.85 -12.74
C PHE A 146 15.29 9.15 -12.13
N LYS A 147 16.48 9.12 -11.49
CA LYS A 147 17.09 10.25 -10.76
C LYS A 147 16.19 10.77 -9.62
N GLU A 148 15.53 9.84 -8.94
CA GLU A 148 14.71 10.10 -7.74
C GLU A 148 15.44 9.74 -6.43
N TRP A 149 16.76 9.60 -6.52
CA TRP A 149 17.66 9.37 -5.38
C TRP A 149 17.96 10.66 -4.60
#